data_AF-A0A1B7XRY2-F1
#
_entry.id   AF-A0A1B7XRY2-F1
#
_cell.length_a   1.000
_cell.length_b   1.000
_cell.length_c   1.000
_cell.angle_alpha   90.00
_cell.angle_beta   90.00
_cell.angle_gamma   90.00
#
_symmetry.space_group_name_H-M   'P 1'
#
loop_
_entity.id
_entity.type
_entity.pdbx_description
1 polymer ?
#
loop_
_entity_poly.entity_id
_entity_poly.type
_entity_poly.pdbx_seq_one_letter_code
_entity_poly.pdbx_strand_id
1 'polypeptide(L)'
;MSAVRNLTSRRISQLSHHLATSSPRAMSSAQGSASPGPAPWRAAFLENVTAMASPEFSLATLHSAPSTAAAAAGAGAGAVPRLRTVIFRGLWASLPVNPKNTADLNPPAYESDLLTLTTDARMAKVPDLFGGSSASSSGGGGPVEACFWTDAKVQWRVRGEAYILGPDVEREASTAVRDTLLARMRRVSDKTADDGWSFAREVTAHFGNLSPMMRGTFRNPEPGTPRGANPPGDQLKLGQKVEDLHDEVARANFRVVVIVPTEVDQTDLSNAEDPRRWLYRFVGAAADGEPADGAERSNGWEKVELWP
;
A
#
# COMPACT_ATOMS: atom_id res chain seq x y z
N MET A 1 50.52 -10.47 -19.27
CA MET A 1 49.15 -9.90 -19.27
C MET A 1 48.08 -10.93 -19.70
N SER A 2 48.08 -12.16 -19.16
CA SER A 2 47.06 -13.18 -19.51
C SER A 2 46.42 -13.88 -18.31
N ALA A 3 46.91 -13.65 -17.08
CA ALA A 3 46.38 -14.29 -15.87
C ALA A 3 45.24 -13.50 -15.19
N VAL A 4 45.18 -12.17 -15.39
CA VAL A 4 44.17 -11.29 -14.74
C VAL A 4 42.80 -11.36 -15.43
N ARG A 5 42.73 -11.78 -16.71
CA ARG A 5 41.45 -11.93 -17.44
C ARG A 5 40.68 -13.21 -17.10
N ASN A 6 41.34 -14.25 -16.57
CA ASN A 6 40.69 -15.53 -16.28
C ASN A 6 40.04 -15.59 -14.88
N LEU A 7 40.47 -14.74 -13.94
CA LEU A 7 39.87 -14.66 -12.59
C LEU A 7 38.56 -13.86 -12.56
N THR A 8 38.42 -12.84 -13.41
CA THR A 8 37.17 -12.08 -13.56
C THR A 8 36.08 -12.87 -14.26
N SER A 9 36.43 -13.70 -15.26
CA SER A 9 35.45 -14.54 -15.97
C SER A 9 34.84 -15.66 -15.09
N ARG A 10 35.61 -16.22 -14.14
CA ARG A 10 35.12 -17.26 -13.22
C ARG A 10 34.20 -16.71 -12.12
N ARG A 11 34.46 -15.49 -11.62
CA ARG A 11 33.56 -14.84 -10.63
C ARG A 11 32.22 -14.43 -11.22
N ILE A 12 32.18 -14.03 -12.49
CA ILE A 12 30.92 -13.67 -13.18
C ILE A 12 30.07 -14.92 -13.46
N SER A 13 30.70 -16.07 -13.77
CA SER A 13 29.99 -17.34 -13.96
C SER A 13 29.43 -17.94 -12.66
N GLN A 14 30.10 -17.76 -11.51
CA GLN A 14 29.56 -18.20 -10.22
C GLN A 14 28.42 -17.31 -9.69
N LEU A 15 28.40 -16.02 -10.01
CA LEU A 15 27.27 -15.12 -9.67
C LEU A 15 26.04 -15.35 -10.55
N SER A 16 26.21 -15.83 -11.78
CA SER A 16 25.08 -16.14 -12.68
C SER A 16 24.39 -17.46 -12.34
N HIS A 17 25.05 -18.40 -11.66
CA HIS A 17 24.40 -19.62 -11.16
C HIS A 17 23.52 -19.40 -9.92
N HIS A 18 23.75 -18.36 -9.11
CA HIS A 18 22.84 -18.00 -8.01
C HIS A 18 21.63 -17.17 -8.47
N LEU A 19 21.66 -16.62 -9.69
CA LEU A 19 20.57 -15.84 -10.27
C LEU A 19 19.68 -16.66 -11.24
N ALA A 20 20.07 -17.89 -11.59
CA ALA A 20 19.42 -18.69 -12.62
C ALA A 20 18.65 -19.93 -12.12
N THR A 21 18.48 -20.09 -10.81
CA THR A 21 17.60 -21.12 -10.22
C THR A 21 16.57 -20.51 -9.28
N SER A 22 15.79 -19.57 -9.80
CA SER A 22 14.42 -19.41 -9.39
C SER A 22 13.55 -19.69 -10.62
N SER A 23 13.30 -20.97 -10.87
CA SER A 23 12.09 -21.33 -11.62
C SER A 23 10.94 -20.55 -11.00
N PRO A 24 10.08 -19.87 -11.77
CA PRO A 24 8.85 -19.35 -11.23
C PRO A 24 8.05 -20.57 -10.80
N ARG A 25 8.16 -20.94 -9.53
CA ARG A 25 7.14 -21.76 -8.90
C ARG A 25 5.90 -20.96 -9.12
N ALA A 26 5.02 -21.46 -10.01
CA ALA A 26 3.70 -20.92 -10.18
C ALA A 26 3.15 -20.76 -8.77
N MET A 27 3.08 -19.51 -8.30
CA MET A 27 2.32 -19.20 -7.12
C MET A 27 0.91 -19.45 -7.57
N SER A 28 0.44 -20.67 -7.30
CA SER A 28 -0.97 -20.96 -7.22
C SER A 28 -1.56 -19.78 -6.48
N SER A 29 -2.46 -19.05 -7.15
CA SER A 29 -3.31 -18.08 -6.50
C SER A 29 -4.12 -18.87 -5.48
N ALA A 30 -3.53 -19.11 -4.30
CA ALA A 30 -4.24 -19.60 -3.16
C ALA A 30 -5.32 -18.54 -2.95
N GLN A 31 -6.57 -18.94 -3.20
CA GLN A 31 -7.74 -18.16 -2.82
C GLN A 31 -7.54 -17.85 -1.33
N GLY A 32 -7.07 -16.63 -1.05
CA GLY A 32 -6.62 -16.26 0.27
C GLY A 32 -7.83 -16.18 1.17
N SER A 33 -8.05 -17.19 2.01
CA SER A 33 -8.91 -17.01 3.17
C SER A 33 -8.26 -15.98 4.08
N ALA A 34 -9.07 -15.07 4.63
CA ALA A 34 -8.62 -14.07 5.59
C ALA A 34 -7.83 -14.70 6.74
N SER A 35 -6.85 -13.96 7.30
CA SER A 35 -6.10 -14.44 8.46
C SER A 35 -7.04 -14.80 9.62
N PRO A 36 -6.76 -15.84 10.41
CA PRO A 36 -7.64 -16.23 11.51
C PRO A 36 -7.60 -15.23 12.68
N GLY A 37 -6.66 -14.29 12.67
CA GLY A 37 -6.55 -13.20 13.63
C GLY A 37 -5.67 -12.04 13.11
N PRO A 38 -5.45 -11.01 13.93
CA PRO A 38 -4.57 -9.89 13.59
C PRO A 38 -3.15 -10.33 13.26
N ALA A 39 -2.51 -9.67 12.29
CA ALA A 39 -1.11 -9.92 12.00
C ALA A 39 -0.22 -9.72 13.25
N PRO A 40 0.80 -10.56 13.47
CA PRO A 40 1.63 -10.50 14.69
C PRO A 40 2.41 -9.18 14.83
N TRP A 41 2.66 -8.48 13.72
CA TRP A 41 3.31 -7.17 13.71
C TRP A 41 2.35 -5.99 13.95
N ARG A 42 1.03 -6.20 13.86
CA ARG A 42 0.02 -5.12 13.85
C ARG A 42 0.10 -4.23 15.08
N ALA A 43 0.13 -4.83 16.27
CA ALA A 43 0.07 -4.09 17.53
C ALA A 43 1.29 -3.17 17.71
N ALA A 44 2.49 -3.72 17.56
CA ALA A 44 3.75 -2.96 17.65
C ALA A 44 3.85 -1.87 16.58
N PHE A 45 3.42 -2.17 15.33
CA PHE A 45 3.37 -1.19 14.26
C PHE A 45 2.45 -0.01 14.61
N LEU A 46 1.24 -0.29 15.07
CA LEU A 46 0.28 0.76 15.43
C LEU A 46 0.75 1.58 16.63
N GLU A 47 1.34 0.94 17.65
CA GLU A 47 1.95 1.63 18.78
C GLU A 47 3.00 2.65 18.31
N ASN A 48 3.94 2.23 17.46
CA ASN A 48 4.99 3.13 17.01
C ASN A 48 4.47 4.24 16.09
N VAL A 49 3.58 3.92 15.14
CA VAL A 49 3.11 4.91 14.14
C VAL A 49 2.11 5.90 14.73
N THR A 50 1.30 5.51 15.71
CA THR A 50 0.35 6.43 16.37
C THR A 50 1.03 7.35 17.38
N ALA A 51 2.22 6.99 17.86
CA ALA A 51 3.04 7.86 18.70
C ALA A 51 3.74 8.98 17.92
N MET A 52 3.87 8.86 16.59
CA MET A 52 4.51 9.88 15.74
C MET A 52 3.71 11.19 15.75
N ALA A 53 4.41 12.33 15.76
CA ALA A 53 3.76 13.65 15.66
C ALA A 53 2.94 13.81 14.37
N SER A 54 3.39 13.20 13.29
CA SER A 54 2.66 13.03 12.03
C SER A 54 2.94 11.62 11.51
N PRO A 55 1.93 10.80 11.20
CA PRO A 55 2.12 9.42 10.75
C PRO A 55 2.51 9.39 9.26
N GLU A 56 3.63 10.02 8.92
CA GLU A 56 4.19 10.12 7.58
C GLU A 56 5.08 8.93 7.25
N PHE A 57 5.09 8.53 5.99
CA PHE A 57 5.99 7.49 5.51
C PHE A 57 6.42 7.72 4.07
N SER A 58 7.54 7.11 3.69
CA SER A 58 8.03 7.11 2.33
C SER A 58 7.40 5.98 1.55
N LEU A 59 6.63 6.30 0.50
CA LEU A 59 6.03 5.32 -0.40
C LEU A 59 6.90 5.16 -1.65
N ALA A 60 7.48 3.98 -1.85
CA ALA A 60 8.16 3.61 -3.08
C ALA A 60 7.19 2.94 -4.07
N THR A 61 7.28 3.32 -5.34
CA THR A 61 6.53 2.71 -6.45
C THR A 61 7.47 2.45 -7.63
N LEU A 62 7.06 1.60 -8.57
CA LEU A 62 7.79 1.35 -9.82
C LEU A 62 7.08 2.03 -10.99
N HIS A 63 7.76 2.96 -11.65
CA HIS A 63 7.27 3.62 -12.84
C HIS A 63 7.72 2.89 -14.10
N SER A 64 6.79 2.61 -15.01
CA SER A 64 7.15 2.03 -16.31
C SER A 64 7.77 3.10 -17.20
N ALA A 65 9.05 2.94 -17.59
CA ALA A 65 9.67 3.86 -18.54
C ALA A 65 9.10 3.65 -19.95
N PRO A 66 8.87 4.72 -20.73
CA PRO A 66 8.48 4.59 -22.13
C PRO A 66 9.56 3.84 -22.94
N SER A 67 9.13 3.01 -23.90
CA SER A 67 10.01 2.09 -24.63
C SER A 67 11.14 2.78 -25.41
N THR A 68 11.02 4.07 -25.73
CA THR A 68 12.04 4.84 -26.45
C THR A 68 13.33 5.04 -25.65
N ALA A 69 13.25 5.07 -24.30
CA ALA A 69 14.43 5.10 -23.44
C ALA A 69 15.03 3.70 -23.19
N ALA A 70 14.19 2.66 -23.19
CA ALA A 70 14.61 1.26 -23.02
C ALA A 70 15.32 0.70 -24.27
N ALA A 71 14.88 1.10 -25.46
CA ALA A 71 15.48 0.69 -26.74
C ALA A 71 16.93 1.17 -26.91
N ALA A 72 17.29 2.32 -26.33
CA ALA A 72 18.66 2.84 -26.38
C ALA A 72 19.65 2.08 -25.47
N ALA A 73 19.14 1.33 -24.49
CA ALA A 73 19.95 0.63 -23.49
C ALA A 73 20.02 -0.89 -23.68
N GLY A 74 19.35 -1.46 -24.70
CA GLY A 74 19.30 -2.91 -24.92
C GLY A 74 18.64 -3.70 -23.76
N ALA A 75 18.00 -3.00 -22.84
CA ALA A 75 17.29 -3.56 -21.70
C ALA A 75 15.79 -3.56 -22.00
N GLY A 76 15.08 -4.62 -21.60
CA GLY A 76 13.61 -4.65 -21.64
C GLY A 76 13.01 -3.44 -20.92
N ALA A 77 11.73 -3.14 -21.17
CA ALA A 77 11.03 -1.97 -20.61
C ALA A 77 11.43 -1.71 -19.14
N GLY A 78 12.22 -0.65 -18.91
CA GLY A 78 12.86 -0.42 -17.62
C GLY A 78 11.87 0.11 -16.58
N ALA A 79 11.81 -0.52 -15.42
CA ALA A 79 11.12 0.04 -14.27
C ALA A 79 12.03 1.06 -13.56
N VAL A 80 11.52 2.26 -13.30
CA VAL A 80 12.23 3.33 -12.58
C VAL A 80 11.59 3.51 -11.21
N PRO A 81 12.30 3.30 -10.10
CA PRO A 81 11.73 3.52 -8.77
C PRO A 81 11.44 5.00 -8.55
N ARG A 82 10.31 5.29 -7.90
CA ARG A 82 9.92 6.63 -7.48
C ARG A 82 9.55 6.63 -6.01
N LEU A 83 9.84 7.73 -5.33
CA LEU A 83 9.61 7.92 -3.90
C LEU A 83 8.84 9.21 -3.65
N ARG A 84 8.03 9.24 -2.59
CA ARG A 84 7.39 10.45 -2.05
C ARG A 84 6.92 10.20 -0.63
N THR A 85 6.80 11.27 0.16
CA THR A 85 6.16 11.23 1.47
C THR A 85 4.64 11.25 1.33
N VAL A 86 3.97 10.41 2.11
CA VAL A 86 2.52 10.29 2.21
C VAL A 86 2.13 10.13 3.68
N ILE A 87 0.84 10.26 3.99
CA ILE A 87 0.31 10.16 5.36
C ILE A 87 -0.46 8.85 5.49
N PHE A 88 -0.16 8.06 6.52
CA PHE A 88 -0.95 6.92 6.93
C PHE A 88 -2.28 7.38 7.53
N ARG A 89 -3.38 6.84 7.01
CA ARG A 89 -4.76 7.24 7.34
C ARG A 89 -5.52 6.19 8.15
N GLY A 90 -4.79 5.28 8.78
CA GLY A 90 -5.36 4.16 9.54
C GLY A 90 -5.42 2.87 8.72
N LEU A 91 -6.04 1.86 9.31
CA LEU A 91 -6.24 0.57 8.66
C LEU A 91 -7.63 0.51 8.00
N TRP A 92 -7.71 -0.14 6.85
CA TRP A 92 -8.95 -0.30 6.10
C TRP A 92 -9.99 -1.08 6.92
N ALA A 93 -11.26 -0.65 6.91
CA ALA A 93 -12.33 -1.19 7.75
C ALA A 93 -12.05 -1.05 9.27
N SER A 94 -11.17 -0.15 9.67
CA SER A 94 -10.87 0.12 11.08
C SER A 94 -10.56 1.60 11.31
N LEU A 95 -11.24 2.47 10.55
CA LEU A 95 -11.09 3.92 10.67
C LEU A 95 -11.50 4.35 12.09
N PRO A 96 -10.60 5.00 12.87
CA PRO A 96 -10.95 5.45 14.21
C PRO A 96 -12.08 6.48 14.20
N VAL A 97 -12.93 6.44 15.22
CA VAL A 97 -14.00 7.44 15.40
C VAL A 97 -13.38 8.82 15.57
N ASN A 98 -13.76 9.74 14.68
CA ASN A 98 -13.38 11.15 14.75
C ASN A 98 -14.65 12.00 14.86
N PRO A 99 -14.88 12.72 15.97
CA PRO A 99 -16.07 13.57 16.13
C PRO A 99 -16.22 14.67 15.09
N LYS A 100 -15.16 14.99 14.33
CA LYS A 100 -15.19 15.98 13.25
C LYS A 100 -15.50 15.36 11.88
N ASN A 101 -15.56 14.04 11.80
CA ASN A 101 -15.98 13.35 10.59
C ASN A 101 -17.51 13.41 10.50
N THR A 102 -18.02 14.08 9.47
CA THR A 102 -19.45 14.23 9.23
C THR A 102 -20.05 13.10 8.41
N ALA A 103 -19.22 12.15 7.93
CA ALA A 103 -19.69 10.99 7.18
C ALA A 103 -20.09 9.85 8.12
N ASP A 104 -21.12 9.12 7.75
CA ASP A 104 -21.50 7.88 8.44
C ASP A 104 -20.37 6.85 8.34
N LEU A 105 -19.96 6.33 9.49
CA LEU A 105 -19.01 5.22 9.55
C LEU A 105 -19.71 3.90 9.22
N ASN A 106 -18.97 2.97 8.65
CA ASN A 106 -19.43 1.60 8.57
C ASN A 106 -19.66 1.01 9.97
N PRO A 107 -20.60 0.05 10.12
CA PRO A 107 -20.65 -0.76 11.33
C PRO A 107 -19.31 -1.51 11.49
N PRO A 108 -18.87 -1.81 12.72
CA PRO A 108 -17.61 -2.52 12.99
C PRO A 108 -17.72 -4.02 12.68
N ALA A 109 -18.18 -4.35 11.47
CA ALA A 109 -18.39 -5.72 11.00
C ALA A 109 -17.07 -6.39 10.60
N TYR A 110 -16.15 -5.60 10.05
CA TYR A 110 -14.85 -6.04 9.58
C TYR A 110 -13.71 -5.30 10.26
N GLU A 111 -12.53 -5.90 10.25
CA GLU A 111 -11.25 -5.24 10.46
C GLU A 111 -10.23 -5.78 9.45
N SER A 112 -9.09 -5.09 9.29
CA SER A 112 -8.02 -5.59 8.44
C SER A 112 -6.66 -5.05 8.84
N ASP A 113 -5.58 -5.67 8.35
CA ASP A 113 -4.20 -5.17 8.52
C ASP A 113 -3.73 -4.34 7.31
N LEU A 114 -4.67 -3.80 6.53
CA LEU A 114 -4.37 -3.11 5.27
C LEU A 114 -4.17 -1.61 5.52
N LEU A 115 -3.01 -1.09 5.14
CA LEU A 115 -2.66 0.31 5.39
C LEU A 115 -3.39 1.22 4.41
N THR A 116 -3.90 2.36 4.88
CA THR A 116 -4.57 3.33 4.00
C THR A 116 -3.81 4.64 3.88
N LEU A 117 -3.94 5.28 2.73
CA LEU A 117 -3.60 6.67 2.49
C LEU A 117 -4.63 7.29 1.53
N THR A 118 -4.63 8.61 1.39
CA THR A 118 -5.47 9.30 0.40
C THR A 118 -4.61 9.98 -0.66
N THR A 119 -5.10 10.02 -1.90
CA THR A 119 -4.37 10.62 -3.03
C THR A 119 -5.35 11.25 -4.02
N ASP A 120 -4.86 12.21 -4.80
CA ASP A 120 -5.59 12.72 -5.96
C ASP A 120 -5.38 11.76 -7.15
N ALA A 121 -6.45 11.44 -7.87
CA ALA A 121 -6.51 10.52 -9.01
C ALA A 121 -5.56 10.91 -10.15
N ARG A 122 -5.17 12.18 -10.22
CA ARG A 122 -4.30 12.74 -11.26
C ARG A 122 -2.82 12.72 -10.88
N MET A 123 -2.47 12.28 -9.67
CA MET A 123 -1.07 12.26 -9.25
C MET A 123 -0.25 11.24 -10.03
N ALA A 124 1.01 11.59 -10.34
CA ALA A 124 1.94 10.74 -11.09
C ALA A 124 2.22 9.35 -10.50
N LYS A 125 1.88 9.12 -9.22
CA LYS A 125 1.97 7.78 -8.60
C LYS A 125 0.82 6.86 -8.99
N VAL A 126 -0.33 7.42 -9.39
CA VAL A 126 -1.57 6.66 -9.62
C VAL A 126 -1.35 5.57 -10.67
N PRO A 127 -0.77 5.82 -11.85
CA PRO A 127 -0.49 4.77 -12.82
C PRO A 127 0.43 3.65 -12.29
N ASP A 128 1.41 3.99 -11.44
CA ASP A 128 2.32 2.99 -10.86
C ASP A 128 1.58 1.99 -9.97
N LEU A 129 0.51 2.42 -9.30
CA LEU A 129 -0.31 1.57 -8.42
C LEU A 129 -1.20 0.59 -9.20
N PHE A 130 -1.36 0.76 -10.52
CA PHE A 130 -2.07 -0.18 -11.39
C PHE A 130 -1.16 -1.27 -11.98
N GLY A 131 0.14 -1.24 -11.72
CA GLY A 131 1.07 -2.29 -12.17
C GLY A 131 1.10 -2.48 -13.69
N GLY A 132 0.81 -1.43 -14.47
CA GLY A 132 0.71 -1.49 -15.93
C GLY A 132 -0.71 -1.66 -16.50
N SER A 133 -1.73 -1.78 -15.63
CA SER A 133 -3.15 -1.79 -16.03
C SER A 133 -3.71 -0.36 -16.23
N SER A 134 -4.84 -0.24 -16.94
CA SER A 134 -5.51 1.06 -17.17
C SER A 134 -5.98 1.69 -15.85
N ALA A 135 -5.64 2.96 -15.64
CA ALA A 135 -5.92 3.72 -14.42
C ALA A 135 -7.28 4.44 -14.42
N SER A 136 -8.31 3.89 -15.07
CA SER A 136 -9.60 4.57 -15.32
C SER A 136 -10.68 4.34 -14.26
N SER A 137 -10.51 3.36 -13.37
CA SER A 137 -11.50 2.94 -12.38
C SER A 137 -10.84 2.54 -11.06
N SER A 138 -11.64 2.24 -10.04
CA SER A 138 -11.14 1.49 -8.88
C SER A 138 -10.47 0.19 -9.35
N GLY A 139 -9.32 -0.15 -8.76
CA GLY A 139 -8.45 -1.21 -9.25
C GLY A 139 -7.06 -1.11 -8.64
N GLY A 140 -6.04 -1.75 -9.22
CA GLY A 140 -4.68 -1.67 -8.70
C GLY A 140 -3.90 -2.97 -8.90
N GLY A 141 -3.09 -3.32 -7.90
CA GLY A 141 -2.19 -4.48 -7.92
C GLY A 141 -0.73 -4.11 -8.20
N GLY A 142 -0.40 -2.82 -8.28
CA GLY A 142 0.98 -2.37 -8.45
C GLY A 142 1.81 -2.59 -7.18
N PRO A 143 3.08 -3.04 -7.31
CA PRO A 143 3.94 -3.31 -6.16
C PRO A 143 4.39 -2.00 -5.50
N VAL A 144 4.40 -2.01 -4.16
CA VAL A 144 4.83 -0.88 -3.33
C VAL A 144 5.68 -1.32 -2.14
N GLU A 145 6.52 -0.41 -1.65
CA GLU A 145 7.15 -0.50 -0.33
C GLU A 145 6.84 0.79 0.44
N ALA A 146 6.23 0.66 1.62
CA ALA A 146 5.99 1.75 2.56
C ALA A 146 7.04 1.68 3.67
N CYS A 147 7.86 2.71 3.82
CA CYS A 147 8.92 2.79 4.81
C CYS A 147 8.60 3.86 5.85
N PHE A 148 8.44 3.43 7.11
CA PHE A 148 8.25 4.28 8.28
C PHE A 148 9.55 4.31 9.08
N TRP A 149 9.95 5.49 9.53
CA TRP A 149 10.94 5.66 10.59
C TRP A 149 10.24 6.31 11.77
N THR A 150 10.28 5.65 12.93
CA THR A 150 9.48 6.04 14.10
C THR A 150 10.35 6.64 15.20
N ASP A 151 9.75 7.44 16.08
CA ASP A 151 10.47 8.07 17.21
C ASP A 151 11.04 7.03 18.20
N ALA A 152 10.49 5.81 18.18
CA ALA A 152 10.98 4.66 18.94
C ALA A 152 12.29 4.06 18.37
N LYS A 153 12.88 4.66 17.33
CA LYS A 153 14.04 4.13 16.58
C LYS A 153 13.76 2.77 15.93
N VAL A 154 12.50 2.52 15.59
CA VAL A 154 12.06 1.33 14.85
C VAL A 154 11.73 1.71 13.42
N GLN A 155 12.35 1.03 12.45
CA GLN A 155 11.99 1.10 11.04
C GLN A 155 10.99 -0.01 10.70
N TRP A 156 9.92 0.38 10.00
CA TRP A 156 8.97 -0.57 9.43
C TRP A 156 8.98 -0.45 7.91
N ARG A 157 9.27 -1.55 7.20
CA ARG A 157 9.17 -1.63 5.74
C ARG A 157 8.06 -2.61 5.39
N VAL A 158 6.94 -2.08 4.92
CA VAL A 158 5.75 -2.84 4.53
C VAL A 158 5.74 -2.97 3.02
N ARG A 159 5.90 -4.19 2.51
CA ARG A 159 5.83 -4.50 1.08
C ARG A 159 4.52 -5.17 0.74
N GLY A 160 4.03 -4.90 -0.46
CA GLY A 160 2.82 -5.55 -0.95
C GLY A 160 2.30 -4.89 -2.21
N GLU A 161 0.99 -5.02 -2.40
CA GLU A 161 0.28 -4.48 -3.56
C GLU A 161 -0.62 -3.33 -3.12
N ALA A 162 -0.73 -2.30 -3.96
CA ALA A 162 -1.60 -1.17 -3.70
C ALA A 162 -2.84 -1.21 -4.58
N TYR A 163 -3.99 -0.92 -3.97
CA TYR A 163 -5.29 -0.83 -4.63
C TYR A 163 -5.88 0.55 -4.42
N ILE A 164 -6.43 1.15 -5.47
CA ILE A 164 -7.05 2.47 -5.47
C ILE A 164 -8.56 2.31 -5.52
N LEU A 165 -9.24 2.98 -4.60
CA LEU A 165 -10.70 3.00 -4.48
C LEU A 165 -11.21 4.43 -4.70
N GLY A 166 -12.18 4.57 -5.60
CA GLY A 166 -12.87 5.81 -5.94
C GLY A 166 -14.39 5.71 -5.82
N PRO A 167 -15.14 6.70 -6.33
CA PRO A 167 -16.60 6.71 -6.30
C PRO A 167 -17.27 5.53 -7.03
N ASP A 168 -16.52 4.83 -7.86
CA ASP A 168 -16.95 3.70 -8.68
C ASP A 168 -16.70 2.33 -8.03
N VAL A 169 -16.26 2.30 -6.76
CA VAL A 169 -15.90 1.06 -6.06
C VAL A 169 -17.04 0.03 -5.99
N GLU A 170 -18.30 0.47 -6.03
CA GLU A 170 -19.46 -0.45 -6.01
C GLU A 170 -19.89 -0.97 -7.38
N ARG A 171 -19.30 -0.45 -8.46
CA ARG A 171 -19.61 -0.91 -9.83
C ARG A 171 -19.05 -2.31 -10.08
N GLU A 172 -19.67 -3.02 -11.02
CA GLU A 172 -19.26 -4.38 -11.40
C GLU A 172 -17.78 -4.47 -11.86
N ALA A 173 -17.29 -3.44 -12.55
CA ALA A 173 -15.88 -3.33 -12.96
C ALA A 173 -14.89 -3.36 -11.78
N SER A 174 -15.37 -3.06 -10.57
CA SER A 174 -14.58 -3.02 -9.32
C SER A 174 -14.75 -4.29 -8.47
N THR A 175 -15.46 -5.32 -8.95
CA THR A 175 -15.69 -6.55 -8.18
C THR A 175 -14.37 -7.25 -7.82
N ALA A 176 -13.43 -7.37 -8.76
CA ALA A 176 -12.15 -8.03 -8.48
C ALA A 176 -11.35 -7.35 -7.36
N VAL A 177 -11.36 -6.00 -7.29
CA VAL A 177 -10.67 -5.30 -6.19
C VAL A 177 -11.40 -5.49 -4.87
N ARG A 178 -12.74 -5.49 -4.85
CA ARG A 178 -13.52 -5.77 -3.64
C ARG A 178 -13.26 -7.19 -3.12
N ASP A 179 -13.25 -8.19 -4.00
CA ASP A 179 -12.97 -9.59 -3.63
C ASP A 179 -11.57 -9.74 -3.04
N THR A 180 -10.57 -9.13 -3.66
CA THR A 180 -9.19 -9.12 -3.15
C THR A 180 -9.08 -8.51 -1.76
N LEU A 181 -9.77 -7.38 -1.52
CA LEU A 181 -9.73 -6.72 -0.21
C LEU A 181 -10.52 -7.51 0.84
N LEU A 182 -11.71 -8.03 0.50
CA LEU A 182 -12.51 -8.87 1.39
C LEU A 182 -11.76 -10.14 1.81
N ALA A 183 -11.01 -10.76 0.89
CA ALA A 183 -10.14 -11.90 1.16
C ALA A 183 -9.07 -11.61 2.22
N ARG A 184 -8.78 -10.33 2.49
CA ARG A 184 -7.79 -9.87 3.47
C ARG A 184 -8.41 -9.18 4.69
N MET A 185 -9.74 -9.12 4.76
CA MET A 185 -10.51 -8.56 5.87
C MET A 185 -11.04 -9.69 6.76
N ARG A 186 -11.09 -9.45 8.07
CA ARG A 186 -11.63 -10.38 9.07
C ARG A 186 -12.94 -9.86 9.60
N ARG A 187 -13.87 -10.77 9.92
CA ARG A 187 -15.09 -10.41 10.64
C ARG A 187 -14.80 -10.26 12.13
N VAL A 188 -15.35 -9.21 12.74
CA VAL A 188 -15.16 -8.89 14.18
C VAL A 188 -16.39 -9.28 15.01
N SER A 189 -17.54 -9.53 14.38
CA SER A 189 -18.78 -9.86 15.08
C SER A 189 -19.47 -11.12 14.52
N ASP A 190 -20.00 -11.95 15.42
CA ASP A 190 -20.71 -13.21 15.11
C ASP A 190 -22.17 -13.00 14.66
N LYS A 191 -22.69 -11.77 14.70
CA LYS A 191 -24.10 -11.47 14.44
C LYS A 191 -24.25 -10.40 13.37
N THR A 192 -24.93 -10.73 12.26
CA THR A 192 -25.75 -9.88 11.36
C THR A 192 -25.28 -8.44 11.01
N ALA A 193 -24.08 -8.02 11.39
CA ALA A 193 -23.54 -6.67 11.20
C ALA A 193 -23.12 -6.40 9.75
N ASP A 194 -23.25 -7.41 8.87
CA ASP A 194 -23.10 -7.25 7.42
C ASP A 194 -24.22 -6.37 6.83
N ASP A 195 -25.38 -6.25 7.50
CA ASP A 195 -26.48 -5.38 7.08
C ASP A 195 -26.03 -3.91 7.16
N GLY A 196 -25.44 -3.44 6.06
CA GLY A 196 -25.06 -2.04 5.83
C GLY A 196 -23.56 -1.75 5.75
N TRP A 197 -22.66 -2.74 5.86
CA TRP A 197 -21.25 -2.47 5.53
C TRP A 197 -21.08 -2.32 4.02
N SER A 198 -20.36 -1.28 3.56
CA SER A 198 -20.07 -1.10 2.13
C SER A 198 -18.73 -0.40 1.89
N PHE A 199 -18.12 -0.69 0.73
CA PHE A 199 -16.88 -0.04 0.31
C PHE A 199 -17.11 1.45 0.04
N ALA A 200 -18.24 1.82 -0.58
CA ALA A 200 -18.58 3.22 -0.84
C ALA A 200 -18.72 4.03 0.46
N ARG A 201 -19.30 3.45 1.51
CA ARG A 201 -19.39 4.11 2.83
C ARG A 201 -17.99 4.29 3.43
N GLU A 202 -17.11 3.30 3.34
CA GLU A 202 -15.73 3.41 3.84
C GLU A 202 -14.94 4.50 3.09
N VAL A 203 -15.03 4.54 1.76
CA VAL A 203 -14.41 5.59 0.93
C VAL A 203 -14.95 6.98 1.29
N THR A 204 -16.23 7.09 1.61
CA THR A 204 -16.85 8.35 2.05
C THR A 204 -16.42 8.74 3.45
N ALA A 205 -16.31 7.77 4.37
CA ALA A 205 -15.78 7.96 5.71
C ALA A 205 -14.34 8.50 5.69
N HIS A 206 -13.47 7.96 4.84
CA HIS A 206 -12.11 8.47 4.66
C HIS A 206 -12.07 9.92 4.13
N PHE A 207 -12.99 10.31 3.23
CA PHE A 207 -13.08 11.68 2.73
C PHE A 207 -13.60 12.64 3.82
N GLY A 208 -14.65 12.25 4.54
CA GLY A 208 -15.19 13.02 5.65
C GLY A 208 -14.21 13.19 6.81
N ASN A 209 -13.28 12.24 6.99
CA ASN A 209 -12.23 12.31 8.00
C ASN A 209 -11.13 13.35 7.71
N LEU A 210 -11.10 13.91 6.50
CA LEU A 210 -10.21 15.02 6.15
C LEU A 210 -10.81 16.36 6.60
N SER A 211 -9.95 17.33 6.95
CA SER A 211 -10.44 18.69 7.20
C SER A 211 -11.05 19.32 5.93
N PRO A 212 -11.94 20.33 6.04
CA PRO A 212 -12.53 20.98 4.86
C PRO A 212 -11.49 21.56 3.91
N MET A 213 -10.39 22.10 4.45
CA MET A 213 -9.26 22.60 3.67
C MET A 213 -8.54 21.47 2.92
N MET A 214 -8.34 20.31 3.58
CA MET A 214 -7.74 19.15 2.93
C MET A 214 -8.65 18.56 1.84
N ARG A 215 -9.96 18.50 2.06
CA ARG A 215 -10.92 18.12 1.01
C ARG A 215 -10.86 19.07 -0.19
N GLY A 216 -10.69 20.37 0.05
CA GLY A 216 -10.52 21.36 -1.00
C GLY A 216 -9.28 21.18 -1.88
N THR A 217 -8.25 20.45 -1.41
CA THR A 217 -7.06 20.17 -2.23
C THR A 217 -7.35 19.31 -3.45
N PHE A 218 -8.42 18.50 -3.44
CA PHE A 218 -8.87 17.73 -4.60
C PHE A 218 -9.54 18.60 -5.68
N ARG A 219 -9.75 19.90 -5.39
CA ARG A 219 -10.19 20.91 -6.35
C ARG A 219 -9.04 21.83 -6.78
N ASN A 220 -7.80 21.48 -6.48
CA ASN A 220 -6.65 22.21 -7.01
C ASN A 220 -6.47 21.93 -8.51
N PRO A 221 -5.76 22.82 -9.25
CA PRO A 221 -5.19 22.50 -10.55
C PRO A 221 -4.42 21.18 -10.51
N GLU A 222 -4.32 20.50 -11.65
CA GLU A 222 -3.72 19.18 -11.74
C GLU A 222 -2.29 19.16 -11.18
N PRO A 223 -1.97 18.23 -10.24
CA PRO A 223 -0.65 18.15 -9.63
C PRO A 223 0.48 17.99 -10.65
N GLY A 224 1.54 18.77 -10.52
CA GLY A 224 2.68 18.75 -11.45
C GLY A 224 2.55 19.70 -12.64
N THR A 225 1.39 20.33 -12.83
CA THR A 225 1.18 21.37 -13.85
C THR A 225 1.97 22.65 -13.50
N PRO A 226 2.61 23.32 -14.48
CA PRO A 226 3.28 24.59 -14.24
C PRO A 226 2.35 25.66 -13.64
N ARG A 227 2.85 26.45 -12.68
CA ARG A 227 2.05 27.49 -12.00
C ARG A 227 1.54 28.61 -12.92
N GLY A 228 2.21 28.85 -14.05
CA GLY A 228 1.78 29.82 -15.06
C GLY A 228 0.74 29.30 -16.04
N ALA A 229 0.36 28.01 -15.95
CA ALA A 229 -0.70 27.47 -16.77
C ALA A 229 -2.06 28.00 -16.30
N ASN A 230 -2.98 28.26 -17.24
CA ASN A 230 -4.36 28.57 -16.94
C ASN A 230 -5.13 27.25 -16.80
N PRO A 231 -5.50 26.81 -15.58
CA PRO A 231 -6.30 25.60 -15.43
C PRO A 231 -7.65 25.78 -16.13
N PRO A 232 -8.27 24.69 -16.61
CA PRO A 232 -9.56 24.77 -17.29
C PRO A 232 -10.66 25.17 -16.30
N GLY A 233 -11.21 26.38 -16.49
CA GLY A 233 -12.37 26.90 -15.77
C GLY A 233 -12.12 27.31 -14.31
N ASP A 234 -13.14 27.91 -13.70
CA ASP A 234 -13.05 28.51 -12.35
C ASP A 234 -13.19 27.51 -11.19
N GLN A 235 -13.42 26.23 -11.51
CA GLN A 235 -13.63 25.17 -10.53
C GLN A 235 -12.33 24.64 -9.91
N LEU A 236 -11.21 24.77 -10.62
CA LEU A 236 -9.90 24.25 -10.24
C LEU A 236 -8.98 25.39 -9.78
N LYS A 237 -8.97 25.66 -8.47
CA LYS A 237 -8.17 26.74 -7.86
C LYS A 237 -7.67 26.37 -6.47
N LEU A 238 -6.61 27.06 -6.03
CA LEU A 238 -6.00 26.85 -4.73
C LEU A 238 -6.85 27.44 -3.59
N GLY A 239 -6.65 26.92 -2.37
CA GLY A 239 -7.20 27.50 -1.14
C GLY A 239 -8.70 27.31 -0.93
N GLN A 240 -9.34 26.43 -1.71
CA GLN A 240 -10.75 26.11 -1.55
C GLN A 240 -10.98 25.30 -0.27
N LYS A 241 -12.15 25.48 0.33
CA LYS A 241 -12.66 24.60 1.40
C LYS A 241 -13.86 23.84 0.85
N VAL A 242 -13.95 22.56 1.18
CA VAL A 242 -15.08 21.69 0.79
C VAL A 242 -15.72 21.16 2.07
N GLU A 243 -16.94 21.58 2.35
CA GLU A 243 -17.74 21.07 3.49
C GLU A 243 -18.64 19.89 3.07
N ASP A 244 -19.08 19.89 1.82
CA ASP A 244 -19.94 18.86 1.25
C ASP A 244 -19.17 17.55 1.01
N LEU A 245 -19.70 16.44 1.55
CA LEU A 245 -19.15 15.10 1.35
C LEU A 245 -19.37 14.57 -0.08
N HIS A 246 -20.26 15.21 -0.83
CA HIS A 246 -20.64 14.82 -2.19
C HIS A 246 -20.20 15.84 -3.25
N ASP A 247 -19.28 16.77 -2.93
CA ASP A 247 -18.72 17.74 -3.90
C ASP A 247 -18.18 17.00 -5.13
N GLU A 248 -18.84 17.20 -6.27
CA GLU A 248 -18.61 16.42 -7.49
C GLU A 248 -17.16 16.49 -7.97
N VAL A 249 -16.55 17.67 -7.92
CA VAL A 249 -15.18 17.91 -8.39
C VAL A 249 -14.16 17.26 -7.45
N ALA A 250 -14.32 17.47 -6.15
CA ALA A 250 -13.44 16.87 -5.16
C ALA A 250 -13.53 15.34 -5.19
N ARG A 251 -14.76 14.78 -5.31
CA ARG A 251 -15.01 13.34 -5.33
C ARG A 251 -14.51 12.68 -6.61
N ALA A 252 -14.59 13.37 -7.75
CA ALA A 252 -14.01 12.89 -9.01
C ALA A 252 -12.49 12.65 -8.89
N ASN A 253 -11.79 13.46 -8.09
CA ASN A 253 -10.34 13.38 -7.90
C ASN A 253 -9.92 12.61 -6.63
N PHE A 254 -10.77 12.50 -5.62
CA PHE A 254 -10.45 11.81 -4.36
C PHE A 254 -10.31 10.30 -4.55
N ARG A 255 -9.22 9.72 -4.04
CA ARG A 255 -9.03 8.28 -3.95
C ARG A 255 -8.52 7.87 -2.57
N VAL A 256 -8.97 6.71 -2.12
CA VAL A 256 -8.33 5.95 -1.03
C VAL A 256 -7.39 4.93 -1.66
N VAL A 257 -6.16 4.86 -1.20
CA VAL A 257 -5.24 3.78 -1.57
C VAL A 257 -5.12 2.83 -0.38
N VAL A 258 -5.30 1.55 -0.64
CA VAL A 258 -5.20 0.45 0.32
C VAL A 258 -3.99 -0.40 -0.06
N ILE A 259 -3.01 -0.48 0.84
CA ILE A 259 -1.83 -1.34 0.68
C ILE A 259 -2.14 -2.65 1.36
N VAL A 260 -2.06 -3.74 0.60
CA VAL A 260 -2.24 -5.13 1.06
C VAL A 260 -0.86 -5.71 1.37
N PRO A 261 -0.46 -5.83 2.65
CA PRO A 261 0.88 -6.30 2.99
C PRO A 261 1.08 -7.77 2.64
N THR A 262 2.18 -8.10 1.99
CA THR A 262 2.65 -9.47 1.78
C THR A 262 3.89 -9.76 2.62
N GLU A 263 4.64 -8.72 2.97
CA GLU A 263 5.85 -8.80 3.78
C GLU A 263 6.01 -7.55 4.63
N VAL A 264 6.44 -7.72 5.88
CA VAL A 264 6.78 -6.63 6.79
C VAL A 264 8.16 -6.90 7.36
N ASP A 265 9.06 -5.93 7.28
CA ASP A 265 10.40 -5.98 7.83
C ASP A 265 10.51 -4.91 8.92
N GLN A 266 10.70 -5.37 10.16
CA GLN A 266 10.82 -4.57 11.36
C GLN A 266 12.28 -4.56 11.78
N THR A 267 12.93 -3.40 11.73
CA THR A 267 14.29 -3.22 12.27
C THR A 267 14.20 -2.32 13.50
N ASP A 268 14.52 -2.86 14.67
CA ASP A 268 14.49 -2.19 15.96
C ASP A 268 15.90 -1.83 16.42
N LEU A 269 16.18 -0.52 16.47
CA LEU A 269 17.46 0.05 16.89
C LEU A 269 17.31 0.80 18.24
N SER A 270 16.24 0.52 19.00
CA SER A 270 16.00 1.16 20.30
C SER A 270 17.08 0.80 21.32
N ASN A 271 17.57 -0.44 21.29
CA ASN A 271 18.77 -0.90 21.99
C ASN A 271 19.97 -0.94 21.03
N ALA A 272 20.92 -0.03 21.21
CA ALA A 272 22.10 0.07 20.35
C ALA A 272 23.09 -1.09 20.52
N GLU A 273 23.04 -1.81 21.65
CA GLU A 273 23.94 -2.94 21.93
C GLU A 273 23.40 -4.28 21.39
N ASP A 274 22.09 -4.38 21.18
CA ASP A 274 21.40 -5.56 20.66
C ASP A 274 20.32 -5.14 19.64
N PRO A 275 20.71 -4.62 18.46
CA PRO A 275 19.77 -4.30 17.40
C PRO A 275 19.07 -5.56 16.91
N ARG A 276 17.75 -5.50 16.72
CA ARG A 276 16.93 -6.66 16.37
C ARG A 276 16.24 -6.45 15.03
N ARG A 277 16.07 -7.51 14.25
CA ARG A 277 15.35 -7.45 12.98
C ARG A 277 14.45 -8.65 12.79
N TRP A 278 13.18 -8.40 12.48
CA TRP A 278 12.20 -9.45 12.21
C TRP A 278 11.59 -9.27 10.83
N LEU A 279 11.50 -10.37 10.11
CA LEU A 279 10.83 -10.45 8.82
C LEU A 279 9.55 -11.27 8.96
N TYR A 280 8.45 -10.65 8.58
CA TYR A 280 7.12 -11.24 8.56
C TYR A 280 6.70 -11.47 7.10
N ARG A 281 6.26 -12.68 6.75
CA ARG A 281 5.75 -13.03 5.42
C ARG A 281 4.34 -13.57 5.52
N PHE A 282 3.40 -13.03 4.74
CA PHE A 282 2.06 -13.58 4.67
C PHE A 282 2.08 -14.87 3.84
N VAL A 283 1.64 -15.96 4.45
CA VAL A 283 1.58 -17.29 3.81
C VAL A 283 0.13 -17.76 3.61
N GLY A 284 -0.85 -17.03 4.14
CA GLY A 284 -2.26 -17.39 4.07
C GLY A 284 -2.72 -18.20 5.29
N ALA A 285 -4.02 -18.15 5.59
CA ALA A 285 -4.58 -18.83 6.76
C ALA A 285 -4.59 -20.36 6.65
N ALA A 286 -4.64 -20.88 5.41
CA ALA A 286 -4.62 -22.31 5.10
C ALA A 286 -3.23 -22.82 4.67
N ALA A 287 -2.16 -22.13 5.05
CA ALA A 287 -0.80 -22.58 4.74
C ALA A 287 -0.49 -23.88 5.48
N ASP A 288 -0.45 -24.98 4.74
CA ASP A 288 -0.03 -26.30 5.22
C ASP A 288 1.50 -26.45 5.17
N GLY A 289 2.05 -27.31 6.04
CA GLY A 289 3.47 -27.65 6.07
C GLY A 289 4.27 -26.88 7.12
N GLU A 290 5.44 -27.41 7.46
CA GLU A 290 6.34 -26.81 8.44
C GLU A 290 6.78 -25.41 7.99
N PRO A 291 6.86 -24.43 8.91
CA PRO A 291 7.48 -23.14 8.61
C PRO A 291 8.92 -23.33 8.12
N ALA A 292 9.43 -22.35 7.36
CA ALA A 292 10.85 -22.31 7.01
C ALA A 292 11.72 -22.35 8.28
N ASP A 293 12.94 -22.89 8.17
CA ASP A 293 13.84 -23.11 9.32
C ASP A 293 13.96 -21.85 10.21
N GLY A 294 13.53 -21.99 11.47
CA GLY A 294 13.57 -20.93 12.48
C GLY A 294 12.41 -19.92 12.42
N ALA A 295 11.42 -20.11 11.55
CA ALA A 295 10.25 -19.25 11.48
C ALA A 295 9.12 -19.72 12.41
N GLU A 296 8.49 -18.76 13.10
CA GLU A 296 7.27 -18.96 13.88
C GLU A 296 6.05 -18.63 13.00
N ARG A 297 5.04 -19.51 12.97
CA ARG A 297 3.80 -19.25 12.24
C ARG A 297 2.68 -18.82 13.20
N SER A 298 2.04 -17.70 12.89
CA SER A 298 0.88 -17.21 13.63
C SER A 298 -0.03 -16.38 12.72
N ASN A 299 -1.34 -16.61 12.80
CA ASN A 299 -2.36 -15.85 12.08
C ASN A 299 -2.11 -15.71 10.56
N GLY A 300 -1.62 -16.76 9.91
CA GLY A 300 -1.33 -16.75 8.47
C GLY A 300 -0.06 -15.99 8.09
N TRP A 301 0.79 -15.66 9.07
CA TRP A 301 2.10 -15.05 8.89
C TRP A 301 3.20 -15.95 9.42
N GLU A 302 4.31 -16.00 8.71
CA GLU A 302 5.58 -16.52 9.22
C GLU A 302 6.45 -15.36 9.70
N LYS A 303 7.08 -15.51 10.86
CA LYS A 303 7.99 -14.55 11.48
C LYS A 303 9.35 -15.22 11.64
N VAL A 304 10.41 -14.61 11.14
CA VAL A 304 11.78 -15.06 11.36
C VAL A 304 12.64 -13.89 11.85
N GLU A 305 13.54 -14.17 12.77
CA GLU A 305 14.54 -13.20 13.20
C GLU A 305 15.76 -13.23 12.26
N LEU A 306 16.24 -12.05 11.88
CA LEU A 306 17.35 -11.85 10.97
C LEU A 306 18.45 -11.03 11.64
N TRP A 307 19.66 -11.14 11.09
CA TRP A 307 20.69 -10.16 11.38
C TRP A 307 20.25 -8.76 10.91
N PRO A 308 20.50 -7.70 11.71
CA PRO A 308 20.17 -6.32 11.36
C PRO A 308 20.65 -5.88 9.98
#